data_AF-A0A4Q4MKM0-F1
#
_entry.id   AF-A0A4Q4MKM0-F1
#
_cell.length_a   1.000
_cell.length_b   1.000
_cell.length_c   1.000
_cell.angle_alpha   90.00
_cell.angle_beta   90.00
_cell.angle_gamma   90.00
#
_symmetry.space_group_name_H-M   'P 1'
#
loop_
_entity.id
_entity.type
_entity.pdbx_description
1 polymer ?
#
loop_
_entity_poly.entity_id
_entity_poly.type
_entity_poly.pdbx_seq_one_letter_code
_entity_poly.pdbx_strand_id
1 'polypeptide(L)'
;MLEVDAKLIAHVIKKAYEQAEPGQKVVVEASEEGAEEWSNEVAKRAAFFGALLQCTPGWYTLEGAALQTESIDDKTFVAKNAPWGSGPVDFQERIEAYIAAGSLRGFTVKVVG
;
A
#
# COMPACT_ATOMS: atom_id res chain seq x y z
N MET A 1 4.03 3.08 12.37
CA MET A 1 3.17 2.92 11.17
C MET A 1 2.04 3.93 11.19
N LEU A 2 1.13 3.90 12.16
CA LEU A 2 -0.02 4.83 12.21
C LEU A 2 0.31 6.31 11.96
N GLU A 3 1.40 6.84 12.51
CA GLU A 3 1.81 8.23 12.25
C GLU A 3 2.19 8.48 10.79
N VAL A 4 2.96 7.56 10.19
CA VAL A 4 3.38 7.62 8.78
C VAL A 4 2.16 7.53 7.87
N ASP A 5 1.25 6.61 8.17
CA ASP A 5 -0.01 6.43 7.43
C ASP A 5 -0.89 7.68 7.54
N ALA A 6 -1.02 8.27 8.73
CA ALA A 6 -1.77 9.49 8.95
C ALA A 6 -1.19 10.68 8.18
N LYS A 7 0.14 10.82 8.13
CA LYS A 7 0.82 11.85 7.34
C LYS A 7 0.54 11.68 5.84
N LEU A 8 0.60 10.46 5.32
CA LEU A 8 0.27 10.16 3.93
C LEU A 8 -1.19 10.51 3.61
N ILE A 9 -2.13 10.05 4.45
CA ILE A 9 -3.56 10.31 4.27
C ILE A 9 -3.83 11.82 4.28
N ALA A 10 -3.28 12.55 5.26
CA ALA A 10 -3.45 13.99 5.36
C ALA A 10 -2.87 14.73 4.14
N HIS A 11 -1.71 14.30 3.64
CA HIS A 11 -1.11 14.85 2.42
C HIS A 11 -2.00 14.63 1.20
N VAL A 12 -2.47 13.40 0.97
CA VAL A 12 -3.35 13.06 -0.16
C VAL A 12 -4.64 13.86 -0.11
N ILE A 13 -5.29 13.94 1.05
CA ILE A 13 -6.52 14.73 1.24
C ILE A 13 -6.25 16.21 0.94
N LYS A 14 -5.19 16.77 1.52
CA LYS A 14 -4.81 18.17 1.29
C LYS A 14 -4.60 18.44 -0.20
N LYS A 15 -3.79 17.62 -0.89
CA LYS A 15 -3.50 17.79 -2.31
C LYS A 15 -4.72 17.60 -3.21
N ALA A 16 -5.66 16.75 -2.84
CA ALA A 16 -6.91 16.60 -3.57
C ALA A 16 -7.78 17.86 -3.44
N TYR A 17 -7.91 18.41 -2.23
CA TYR A 17 -8.67 19.64 -2.01
C TYR A 17 -8.02 20.90 -2.60
N GLU A 18 -6.70 20.92 -2.80
CA GLU A 18 -6.03 21.99 -3.56
C GLU A 18 -6.51 22.09 -5.02
N GLN A 19 -7.19 21.07 -5.56
CA GLN A 19 -7.79 21.06 -6.90
C GLN A 19 -9.27 21.49 -6.91
N ALA A 20 -9.86 21.76 -5.75
CA ALA A 20 -11.27 22.07 -5.59
C ALA A 20 -11.49 23.50 -5.07
N GLU A 21 -12.58 24.13 -5.50
CA GLU A 21 -13.01 25.43 -4.97
C GLU A 21 -13.66 25.30 -3.59
N PRO A 22 -13.71 26.38 -2.79
CA PRO A 22 -14.37 26.37 -1.49
C PRO A 22 -15.82 25.87 -1.57
N GLY A 23 -16.14 24.87 -0.76
CA GLY A 23 -17.48 24.26 -0.69
C GLY A 23 -17.70 23.07 -1.63
N GLN A 24 -16.78 22.79 -2.56
CA GLN A 24 -16.83 21.58 -3.38
C GLN A 24 -16.31 20.36 -2.59
N LYS A 25 -16.78 19.17 -2.96
CA LYS A 25 -16.29 17.90 -2.41
C LYS A 25 -15.30 17.27 -3.38
N VAL A 26 -14.46 16.38 -2.87
CA VAL A 26 -13.55 15.58 -3.70
C VAL A 26 -13.77 14.09 -3.43
N VAL A 27 -13.69 13.29 -4.49
CA VAL A 27 -13.58 11.83 -4.42
C VAL A 27 -12.15 11.48 -4.82
N VAL A 28 -11.47 10.74 -3.94
CA VAL A 28 -10.10 10.27 -4.14
C VAL A 28 -10.11 8.76 -4.13
N GLU A 29 -9.63 8.15 -5.21
CA GLU A 29 -9.53 6.70 -5.36
C GLU A 29 -8.12 6.35 -5.83
N ALA A 30 -7.55 5.25 -5.32
CA ALA A 30 -6.34 4.69 -5.92
C ALA A 30 -6.64 4.33 -7.38
N SER A 31 -5.78 4.75 -8.31
CA SER A 31 -5.91 4.31 -9.70
C SER A 31 -5.51 2.84 -9.82
N GLU A 32 -6.04 2.15 -10.82
CA GLU A 32 -5.66 0.77 -11.12
C GLU A 32 -4.14 0.64 -11.31
N GLU A 33 -3.55 1.51 -12.13
CA GLU A 33 -2.11 1.59 -12.35
C GLU A 33 -1.32 1.86 -11.06
N GLY A 34 -1.82 2.76 -10.19
CA GLY A 34 -1.19 3.10 -8.93
C GLY A 34 -1.20 1.94 -7.93
N ALA A 35 -2.34 1.25 -7.81
CA ALA A 35 -2.48 0.07 -6.99
C ALA A 35 -1.61 -1.09 -7.51
N GLU A 36 -1.55 -1.27 -8.83
CA GLU A 36 -0.68 -2.27 -9.45
C GLU A 36 0.80 -1.95 -9.22
N GLU A 37 1.23 -0.70 -9.43
CA GLU A 37 2.61 -0.28 -9.17
C GLU A 37 3.00 -0.53 -7.70
N TRP A 38 2.14 -0.12 -6.76
CA TRP A 38 2.40 -0.32 -5.34
C TRP A 38 2.48 -1.80 -4.97
N SER A 39 1.53 -2.62 -5.44
CA SER A 39 1.51 -4.06 -5.16
C SER A 39 2.70 -4.79 -5.79
N ASN A 40 3.18 -4.36 -6.97
CA ASN A 40 4.42 -4.87 -7.56
C ASN A 40 5.64 -4.53 -6.70
N GLU A 41 5.70 -3.34 -6.10
CA GLU A 41 6.75 -2.97 -5.15
C GLU A 41 6.70 -3.80 -3.86
N VAL A 42 5.50 -4.09 -3.35
CA VAL A 42 5.31 -5.00 -2.22
C VAL A 42 5.82 -6.40 -2.58
N ALA A 43 5.45 -6.94 -3.74
CA ALA A 43 5.83 -8.27 -4.19
C ALA A 43 7.36 -8.45 -4.28
N LYS A 44 8.11 -7.42 -4.70
CA LYS A 44 9.59 -7.44 -4.72
C LYS A 44 10.21 -7.71 -3.35
N ARG A 45 9.49 -7.42 -2.26
CA ARG A 45 9.95 -7.54 -0.87
C ARG A 45 9.31 -8.71 -0.14
N ALA A 46 8.36 -9.42 -0.76
CA ALA A 46 7.57 -10.47 -0.12
C ALA A 46 8.41 -11.69 0.34
N ALA A 47 9.56 -11.93 -0.29
CA ALA A 47 10.45 -13.04 0.07
C ALA A 47 10.92 -13.01 1.54
N PHE A 48 10.94 -11.82 2.17
CA PHE A 48 11.22 -11.68 3.60
C PHE A 48 10.28 -12.54 4.47
N PHE A 49 9.01 -12.69 4.05
CA PHE A 49 8.00 -13.48 4.76
C PHE A 49 8.10 -14.99 4.49
N GLY A 50 9.07 -15.46 3.70
CA GLY A 50 9.29 -16.89 3.47
C GLY A 50 9.59 -17.67 4.76
N ALA A 51 10.14 -17.02 5.79
CA ALA A 51 10.38 -17.63 7.10
C ALA A 51 9.08 -18.12 7.80
N LEU A 52 7.92 -17.56 7.44
CA LEU A 52 6.63 -17.95 8.02
C LEU A 52 6.23 -19.39 7.68
N LEU A 53 6.83 -20.00 6.65
CA LEU A 53 6.65 -21.41 6.30
C LEU A 53 7.05 -22.36 7.43
N GLN A 54 7.90 -21.92 8.37
CA GLN A 54 8.33 -22.71 9.52
C GLN A 54 7.57 -22.36 10.80
N CYS A 55 6.70 -21.35 10.77
CA CYS A 55 5.90 -20.96 11.93
C CYS A 55 4.75 -21.96 12.14
N THR A 56 4.35 -22.14 13.39
CA THR A 56 3.12 -22.87 13.71
C THR A 56 1.89 -22.13 13.18
N PRO A 57 0.79 -22.85 12.89
CA PRO A 57 -0.50 -22.24 12.58
C PRO A 57 -0.92 -21.22 13.64
N GLY A 58 -1.47 -20.10 13.18
CA GLY A 58 -2.10 -19.08 14.02
C GLY A 58 -2.54 -17.88 13.19
N TRP A 59 -3.06 -16.85 13.87
CA TRP A 59 -3.66 -15.68 13.21
C TRP A 59 -2.75 -15.03 12.14
N TYR A 60 -1.44 -15.00 12.39
CA TYR A 60 -0.47 -14.38 11.47
C TYR A 60 -0.23 -15.22 10.21
N THR A 61 -0.31 -16.55 10.30
CA THR A 61 -0.17 -17.48 9.16
C THR A 61 -1.53 -17.86 8.55
N LEU A 62 -2.62 -17.19 8.95
CA LEU A 62 -4.00 -17.53 8.60
C LEU A 62 -4.33 -18.99 8.95
N GLU A 63 -3.98 -19.42 10.16
CA GLU A 63 -4.11 -20.81 10.60
C GLU A 63 -3.37 -21.81 9.68
N GLY A 64 -2.30 -21.35 9.02
CA GLY A 64 -1.51 -22.11 8.07
C GLY A 64 -1.97 -22.01 6.61
N ALA A 65 -3.11 -21.37 6.31
CA ALA A 65 -3.63 -21.25 4.94
C ALA A 65 -2.70 -20.44 4.03
N ALA A 66 -2.02 -19.42 4.56
CA ALA A 66 -1.05 -18.63 3.80
C ALA A 66 0.16 -19.47 3.30
N LEU A 67 0.38 -20.64 3.91
CA LEU A 67 1.51 -21.54 3.65
C LEU A 67 1.16 -22.63 2.62
N GLN A 68 -0.10 -22.72 2.19
CA GLN A 68 -0.63 -23.76 1.29
C GLN A 68 -0.74 -23.29 -0.17
N THR A 69 -0.03 -22.22 -0.55
CA THR A 69 -0.09 -21.68 -1.92
C THR A 69 0.70 -22.54 -2.91
N GLU A 70 0.00 -23.28 -3.77
CA GLU A 70 0.64 -24.21 -4.71
C GLU A 70 0.87 -23.61 -6.10
N SER A 71 -0.10 -22.87 -6.65
CA SER A 71 -0.01 -22.31 -8.00
C SER A 71 0.85 -21.04 -8.08
N ILE A 72 1.38 -20.73 -9.27
CA ILE A 72 2.17 -19.50 -9.51
C ILE A 72 1.30 -18.25 -9.37
N ASP A 73 0.04 -18.32 -9.82
CA ASP A 73 -0.91 -17.21 -9.72
C ASP A 73 -1.24 -16.93 -8.24
N ASP A 74 -1.46 -17.97 -7.43
CA ASP A 74 -1.68 -17.82 -5.99
C ASP A 74 -0.46 -17.22 -5.28
N LYS A 75 0.75 -17.65 -5.66
CA LYS A 75 2.00 -17.10 -5.10
C LYS A 75 2.18 -15.63 -5.46
N THR A 76 1.85 -15.23 -6.69
CA THR A 76 1.92 -13.84 -7.13
C THR A 76 0.89 -12.98 -6.40
N PHE A 77 -0.34 -13.48 -6.28
CA PHE A 77 -1.40 -12.80 -5.53
C PHE A 77 -0.99 -12.60 -4.07
N VAL A 78 -0.49 -13.64 -3.39
CA VAL A 78 -0.02 -13.53 -2.00
C VAL A 78 1.17 -12.58 -1.88
N ALA A 79 2.13 -12.62 -2.80
CA ALA A 79 3.26 -11.70 -2.78
C ALA A 79 2.83 -10.23 -2.92
N LYS A 80 1.88 -9.94 -3.83
CA LYS A 80 1.33 -8.60 -4.04
C LYS A 80 0.53 -8.05 -2.84
N ASN A 81 0.02 -8.93 -1.99
CA ASN A 81 -0.77 -8.60 -0.80
C ASN A 81 -0.01 -8.79 0.51
N ALA A 82 1.29 -9.07 0.45
CA ALA A 82 2.14 -9.20 1.64
C ALA A 82 2.29 -7.85 2.37
N PRO A 83 2.74 -7.85 3.64
CA PRO A 83 3.18 -6.61 4.28
C PRO A 83 4.47 -6.07 3.63
N TRP A 84 4.88 -4.85 4.00
CA TRP A 84 6.14 -4.28 3.52
C TRP A 84 7.36 -4.99 4.11
N GLY A 85 8.07 -5.77 3.29
CA GLY A 85 9.14 -6.67 3.74
C GLY A 85 10.49 -6.00 4.07
N SER A 86 10.70 -4.74 3.70
CA SER A 86 11.97 -4.03 3.96
C SER A 86 12.03 -3.34 5.33
N GLY A 87 10.98 -3.46 6.14
CA GLY A 87 10.92 -2.91 7.48
C GLY A 87 10.38 -1.47 7.57
N PRO A 88 10.15 -0.97 8.78
CA PRO A 88 9.42 0.28 9.01
C PRO A 88 10.18 1.55 8.64
N VAL A 89 11.52 1.54 8.72
CA VAL A 89 12.35 2.71 8.35
C VAL A 89 12.32 2.94 6.84
N ASP A 90 12.58 1.90 6.05
CA ASP A 90 12.50 1.96 4.58
C ASP A 90 11.10 2.36 4.10
N PHE A 91 10.04 1.84 4.74
CA PHE A 91 8.67 2.28 4.47
C PHE A 91 8.48 3.77 4.74
N GLN A 92 8.93 4.25 5.90
CA GLN A 92 8.79 5.66 6.28
C GLN A 92 9.52 6.56 5.29
N GLU A 93 10.77 6.26 4.94
CA GLU A 93 11.55 7.03 3.95
C GLU A 93 10.82 7.10 2.61
N ARG A 94 10.22 5.99 2.16
CA ARG A 94 9.46 5.94 0.90
C ARG A 94 8.21 6.82 0.93
N ILE A 95 7.47 6.83 2.03
CA ILE A 95 6.29 7.68 2.20
C ILE A 95 6.68 9.15 2.34
N GLU A 96 7.73 9.47 3.10
CA GLU A 96 8.22 10.83 3.25
C GLU A 96 8.71 11.41 1.92
N ALA A 97 9.42 10.62 1.10
CA ALA A 97 9.82 11.01 -0.25
C ALA A 97 8.61 11.29 -1.15
N TYR A 98 7.56 10.45 -1.08
CA TYR A 98 6.31 10.66 -1.82
C TYR A 98 5.62 11.98 -1.43
N ILE A 99 5.51 12.25 -0.12
CA ILE A 99 4.95 13.49 0.43
C ILE A 99 5.78 14.70 0.00
N ALA A 100 7.10 14.62 0.12
CA ALA A 100 8.02 15.71 -0.25
C ALA A 100 7.95 16.05 -1.74
N ALA A 101 7.72 15.05 -2.60
CA ALA A 101 7.49 15.27 -4.04
C ALA A 101 6.18 16.01 -4.34
N GLY A 102 5.30 16.23 -3.35
CA GLY A 102 4.04 16.92 -3.56
C GLY A 102 3.02 16.11 -4.35
N SER A 103 3.27 14.81 -4.54
CA SER A 103 2.61 14.01 -5.57
C SER A 103 1.23 13.51 -5.15
N LEU A 104 0.38 13.31 -6.16
CA LEU A 104 -0.83 12.48 -6.12
C LEU A 104 -0.73 11.29 -7.10
N ARG A 105 0.49 10.94 -7.52
CA ARG A 105 0.72 9.77 -8.39
C ARG A 105 0.09 8.54 -7.76
N GLY A 106 -0.61 7.77 -8.59
CA GLY A 106 -1.33 6.57 -8.18
C GLY A 106 -2.72 6.82 -7.62
N PHE A 107 -3.20 8.07 -7.63
CA PHE A 107 -4.58 8.42 -7.28
C PHE A 107 -5.28 9.12 -8.45
N THR A 108 -6.57 8.85 -8.57
CA THR A 108 -7.50 9.68 -9.34
C THR A 108 -8.25 10.60 -8.39
N VAL A 109 -8.39 11.87 -8.77
CA VAL A 109 -9.15 12.87 -8.01
C VAL A 109 -10.27 13.38 -8.89
N LYS A 110 -11.50 13.37 -8.36
CA LYS A 110 -12.68 13.94 -9.01
C LYS A 110 -13.30 14.98 -8.09
N VAL A 111 -13.44 16.20 -8.59
CA VAL A 111 -14.20 17.24 -7.90
C VAL A 111 -15.68 16.99 -8.15
N VAL A 112 -16.46 16.94 -7.07
CA VAL A 112 -17.91 16.73 -7.08
C VAL A 112 -18.57 17.96 -6.48
N GLY A 113 -19.34 18.67 -7.31
CA GLY A 113 -20.14 19.83 -6.93
C GLY A 113 -21.54 19.44 -6.49
#